data_AF-A0A2W6U133-F1
#
_entry.id   AF-A0A2W6U133-F1
#
_cell.length_a   1.000
_cell.length_b   1.000
_cell.length_c   1.000
_cell.angle_alpha   90.00
_cell.angle_beta   90.00
_cell.angle_gamma   90.00
#
_symmetry.space_group_name_H-M   'P 1'
#
loop_
_entity.id
_entity.type
_entity.pdbx_description
1 polymer ?
#
loop_
_entity_poly.entity_id
_entity_poly.type
_entity_poly.pdbx_seq_one_letter_code
_entity_poly.pdbx_strand_id
1 'polypeptide(L)'
;MPKMTERERLAKIEADQQNLAREAETVRRGLRTHYGKLATELPVERLSEREFRDVLGQAIRVGGGVAVAALKGLSTSGVQAESSPAPSRKRGTLASSGGDDASKAVQP
;
A
#
# COMPACT_ATOMS: atom_id res chain seq x y z
N MET A 1 -59.66 20.80 12.80
CA MET A 1 -58.33 20.22 12.52
C MET A 1 -57.79 19.63 13.82
N PRO A 2 -57.74 18.30 13.99
CA PRO A 2 -57.23 17.69 15.21
C PRO A 2 -55.73 18.03 15.36
N LYS A 3 -55.35 18.61 16.50
CA LYS A 3 -53.96 18.97 16.78
C LYS A 3 -53.23 17.68 17.21
N MET A 4 -52.23 17.25 16.44
CA MET A 4 -51.36 16.14 16.83
C MET A 4 -50.80 16.38 18.24
N THR A 5 -50.95 15.37 19.08
CA THR A 5 -50.44 15.35 20.45
C THR A 5 -48.92 15.38 20.43
N GLU A 6 -48.30 15.91 21.49
CA GLU A 6 -46.84 16.01 21.58
C GLU A 6 -46.15 14.64 21.46
N ARG A 7 -46.81 13.58 21.94
CA ARG A 7 -46.35 12.20 21.82
C ARG A 7 -46.29 11.71 20.38
N GLU A 8 -47.30 12.03 19.58
CA GLU A 8 -47.33 11.66 18.15
C GLU A 8 -46.26 12.42 17.36
N ARG A 9 -45.98 13.69 17.71
CA ARG A 9 -44.87 14.43 17.10
C ARG A 9 -43.52 13.84 17.48
N LEU A 10 -43.32 13.46 18.73
CA LEU A 10 -42.09 12.82 19.19
C LEU A 10 -41.85 11.50 18.44
N ALA A 11 -42.89 10.65 18.33
CA ALA A 11 -42.81 9.39 17.60
C ALA A 11 -42.49 9.58 16.12
N LYS A 12 -43.06 10.62 15.48
CA LYS A 12 -42.72 10.97 14.10
C LYS A 12 -41.26 11.41 13.94
N ILE A 13 -40.76 12.25 14.85
CA ILE A 13 -39.35 12.68 14.83
C ILE A 13 -38.41 11.49 14.99
N GLU A 14 -38.73 10.54 15.88
CA GLU A 14 -37.94 9.32 16.06
C GLU A 14 -37.94 8.45 14.80
N ALA A 15 -39.10 8.25 14.18
CA ALA A 15 -39.22 7.53 12.91
C ALA A 15 -38.41 8.20 11.79
N ASP A 16 -38.48 9.53 11.69
CA ASP A 16 -37.75 10.31 10.70
C ASP A 16 -36.22 10.22 10.94
N GLN A 17 -35.76 10.25 12.20
CA GLN A 17 -34.34 10.05 12.54
C GLN A 17 -33.85 8.66 12.15
N GLN A 18 -34.62 7.63 12.46
CA GLN A 18 -34.28 6.25 12.10
C GLN A 18 -34.23 6.07 10.58
N ASN A 19 -35.16 6.68 9.85
CA ASN A 19 -35.17 6.62 8.40
C ASN A 19 -33.94 7.33 7.79
N LEU A 20 -33.62 8.52 8.28
CA LEU A 20 -32.44 9.27 7.85
C LEU A 20 -31.13 8.50 8.12
N ALA A 21 -31.04 7.82 9.27
CA ALA A 21 -29.88 6.99 9.59
C ALA A 21 -29.72 5.81 8.61
N ARG A 22 -30.82 5.15 8.21
CA ARG A 22 -30.82 4.07 7.22
C ARG A 22 -30.43 4.55 5.83
N GLU A 23 -30.93 5.72 5.42
CA GLU A 23 -30.56 6.34 4.15
C GLU A 23 -29.08 6.69 4.12
N ALA A 24 -28.55 7.29 5.18
CA ALA A 24 -27.13 7.58 5.31
C ALA A 24 -26.27 6.31 5.23
N GLU A 25 -26.69 5.22 5.87
CA GLU A 25 -25.99 3.93 5.77
C GLU A 25 -26.02 3.37 4.35
N THR A 26 -27.17 3.48 3.67
CA THR A 26 -27.35 3.02 2.28
C THR A 26 -26.40 3.76 1.34
N VAL A 27 -26.30 5.09 1.47
CA VAL A 27 -25.37 5.91 0.68
C VAL A 27 -23.92 5.54 0.98
N ARG A 28 -23.55 5.39 2.26
CA ARG A 28 -22.20 4.93 2.65
C ARG A 28 -21.87 3.56 2.06
N ARG A 29 -22.82 2.63 2.07
CA ARG A 29 -22.66 1.29 1.50
C ARG A 29 -22.46 1.36 -0.01
N GLY A 30 -23.27 2.15 -0.72
CA GLY A 30 -23.11 2.39 -2.16
C GLY A 30 -21.74 2.96 -2.52
N LEU A 31 -21.27 3.96 -1.77
CA LEU A 31 -19.93 4.53 -1.95
C LEU A 31 -18.83 3.49 -1.71
N ARG A 32 -18.94 2.69 -0.65
CA ARG A 32 -17.97 1.60 -0.38
C ARG A 32 -17.96 0.57 -1.51
N THR A 33 -19.11 0.17 -2.03
CA THR A 33 -19.19 -0.73 -3.18
C THR A 33 -18.55 -0.13 -4.42
N HIS A 34 -18.75 1.16 -4.68
CA HIS A 34 -18.16 1.85 -5.82
C HIS A 34 -16.63 1.94 -5.70
N TYR A 35 -16.12 2.38 -4.55
CA TYR A 35 -14.67 2.41 -4.28
C TYR A 35 -14.05 1.01 -4.27
N GLY A 36 -14.79 0.00 -3.82
CA GLY A 36 -14.34 -1.40 -3.86
C GLY A 36 -14.07 -1.91 -5.28
N LYS A 37 -14.86 -1.49 -6.28
CA LYS A 37 -14.60 -1.81 -7.69
C LYS A 37 -13.32 -1.17 -8.21
N LEU A 38 -13.04 0.08 -7.81
CA LEU A 38 -11.78 0.74 -8.18
C LEU A 38 -10.58 0.05 -7.53
N ALA A 39 -10.75 -0.47 -6.31
CA ALA A 39 -9.68 -1.21 -5.63
C ALA A 39 -9.31 -2.53 -6.32
N THR A 40 -10.25 -3.20 -7.00
CA THR A 40 -9.95 -4.44 -7.75
C THR A 40 -9.11 -4.22 -8.99
N GLU A 41 -9.05 -2.98 -9.49
CA GLU A 41 -8.26 -2.61 -10.67
C GLU A 41 -6.87 -2.07 -10.30
N LEU A 42 -6.57 -1.92 -8.99
CA LEU A 42 -5.28 -1.42 -8.53
C LEU A 42 -4.22 -2.54 -8.55
N PRO A 43 -3.03 -2.27 -9.11
CA PRO A 43 -1.89 -3.18 -9.03
C PRO A 43 -1.32 -3.18 -7.61
N VAL A 44 -1.86 -4.06 -6.76
CA VAL A 44 -1.46 -4.20 -5.35
C VAL A 44 -0.23 -5.09 -5.17
N GLU A 45 0.34 -5.66 -6.22
CA GLU A 45 1.46 -6.62 -6.13
C GLU A 45 2.74 -5.98 -5.54
N ARG A 46 2.80 -4.65 -5.49
CA ARG A 46 3.91 -3.89 -4.92
C ARG A 46 3.74 -3.55 -3.43
N LEU A 47 2.60 -3.88 -2.84
CA LEU A 47 2.27 -3.60 -1.43
C LEU A 47 1.69 -4.84 -0.78
N SER A 48 2.13 -5.16 0.44
CA SER A 48 1.44 -6.15 1.25
C SER A 48 0.04 -5.64 1.65
N GLU A 49 -0.88 -6.55 1.97
CA GLU A 49 -2.23 -6.20 2.44
C GLU A 49 -2.20 -5.25 3.65
N ARG A 50 -1.23 -5.47 4.56
CA ARG A 50 -1.03 -4.64 5.74
C ARG A 50 -0.64 -3.22 5.37
N GLU A 51 0.33 -3.06 4.48
CA GLU A 51 0.80 -1.75 4.01
C GLU A 51 -0.30 -1.01 3.25
N PHE A 52 -1.07 -1.71 2.41
CA PHE A 52 -2.21 -1.14 1.71
C PHE A 52 -3.25 -0.56 2.69
N ARG A 53 -3.63 -1.35 3.72
CA ARG A 53 -4.57 -0.90 4.76
C ARG A 53 -4.03 0.29 5.55
N ASP A 54 -2.75 0.27 5.90
CA ASP A 54 -2.11 1.35 6.66
C ASP A 54 -2.10 2.65 5.84
N VAL A 55 -1.60 2.62 4.59
CA VAL A 55 -1.56 3.79 3.69
C VAL A 55 -2.95 4.37 3.48
N LEU A 56 -3.95 3.53 3.22
CA LEU A 56 -5.32 3.98 3.05
C LEU A 56 -5.88 4.59 4.34
N GLY A 57 -5.60 3.98 5.49
CA GLY A 57 -6.01 4.50 6.80
C GLY A 57 -5.39 5.87 7.11
N GLN A 58 -4.11 6.05 6.79
CA GLN A 58 -3.42 7.33 6.95
C GLN A 58 -3.95 8.39 5.97
N ALA A 59 -4.22 8.02 4.71
CA ALA A 59 -4.79 8.91 3.70
C ALA A 59 -6.21 9.37 4.08
N ILE A 60 -7.04 8.48 4.65
CA ILE A 60 -8.38 8.83 5.15
C ILE A 60 -8.28 9.80 6.33
N ARG A 61 -7.32 9.60 7.24
CA ARG A 61 -7.14 10.46 8.43
C ARG A 61 -6.77 11.90 8.07
N VAL A 62 -5.84 12.09 7.12
CA VAL A 62 -5.32 13.42 6.76
C VAL A 62 -6.12 14.09 5.63
N GLY A 63 -6.97 13.33 4.94
CA GLY A 63 -7.72 13.77 3.76
C GLY A 63 -6.96 13.51 2.46
N GLY A 64 -7.69 13.04 1.44
CA GLY A 64 -7.10 12.55 0.19
C GLY A 64 -6.24 13.58 -0.56
N GLY A 65 -6.63 14.86 -0.57
CA GLY A 65 -5.85 15.90 -1.24
C GLY A 65 -4.47 16.12 -0.61
N VAL A 66 -4.41 16.17 0.73
CA VAL A 66 -3.17 16.32 1.49
C VAL A 66 -2.30 15.07 1.36
N ALA A 67 -2.91 13.88 1.45
CA ALA A 67 -2.21 12.61 1.27
C ALA A 67 -1.58 12.50 -0.12
N VAL A 68 -2.33 12.83 -1.18
CA VAL A 68 -1.83 12.81 -2.57
C VAL A 68 -0.72 13.84 -2.77
N ALA A 69 -0.86 15.05 -2.23
CA ALA A 69 0.19 16.07 -2.31
C ALA A 69 1.49 15.60 -1.63
N ALA A 70 1.38 14.98 -0.45
CA ALA A 70 2.51 14.41 0.27
C ALA A 70 3.18 13.26 -0.52
N LEU A 71 2.39 12.32 -1.05
CA LEU A 71 2.91 11.19 -1.85
C LEU A 71 3.57 11.66 -3.15
N LYS A 72 3.03 12.67 -3.83
CA LYS A 72 3.65 13.27 -5.03
C LYS A 72 4.95 14.01 -4.72
N GLY A 73 5.12 14.49 -3.49
CA GLY A 73 6.35 15.12 -3.02
C GLY A 73 7.49 14.13 -2.73
N LEU A 74 7.18 12.82 -2.62
CA LEU A 74 8.19 11.78 -2.48
C LEU A 74 8.82 11.49 -3.85
N SER A 75 10.08 11.86 -4.04
CA SER A 75 10.87 11.43 -5.20
C SER A 75 10.91 9.89 -5.26
N THR A 76 10.82 9.30 -6.46
CA THR A 76 10.66 7.87 -6.77
C THR A 76 11.80 6.93 -6.33
N SER A 77 12.60 7.30 -5.33
CA SER A 77 13.75 6.55 -4.83
C SER A 77 13.40 5.18 -4.21
N GLY A 78 12.10 4.86 -4.03
CA GLY A 78 11.63 3.62 -3.44
C GLY A 78 11.25 2.50 -4.42
N VAL A 79 11.15 2.78 -5.73
CA VAL A 79 10.96 1.72 -6.74
C VAL A 79 12.32 1.38 -7.33
N GLN A 80 13.24 0.88 -6.51
CA GLN A 80 14.31 0.06 -7.08
C GLN A 80 13.63 -1.21 -7.57
N ALA A 81 13.54 -1.28 -8.90
CA ALA A 81 13.35 -2.53 -9.62
C ALA A 81 14.21 -3.61 -8.97
N GLU A 82 13.67 -4.83 -8.92
CA GLU A 82 14.47 -6.05 -8.76
C GLU A 82 15.87 -5.83 -9.33
N SER A 83 16.87 -5.89 -8.47
CA SER A 83 18.23 -6.11 -8.91
C SER A 83 18.22 -7.48 -9.59
N SER A 84 17.98 -7.46 -10.90
CA SER A 84 18.18 -8.59 -11.79
C SER A 84 19.55 -9.20 -11.44
N PRO A 85 19.64 -10.50 -11.13
CA PRO A 85 20.91 -11.09 -10.76
C PRO A 85 21.82 -11.02 -11.98
N ALA A 86 22.81 -10.12 -11.93
CA ALA A 86 23.77 -9.97 -13.00
C ALA A 86 24.41 -11.34 -13.29
N PRO A 87 24.48 -11.76 -14.56
CA PRO A 87 24.98 -13.08 -14.90
C PRO A 87 26.44 -13.20 -14.50
N SER A 88 26.72 -14.31 -13.82
CA SER A 88 28.02 -14.79 -13.38
C SER A 88 29.13 -14.49 -14.40
N ARG A 89 29.95 -13.46 -14.12
CA ARG A 89 31.24 -13.34 -14.78
C ARG A 89 32.08 -14.53 -14.33
N LYS A 90 32.15 -15.56 -15.19
CA LYS A 90 33.16 -16.61 -15.16
C LYS A 90 34.54 -15.93 -15.09
N ARG A 91 35.08 -15.83 -13.88
CA ARG A 91 36.46 -15.45 -13.64
C ARG A 91 37.31 -16.68 -13.91
N GLY A 92 37.55 -16.95 -15.19
CA GLY A 92 38.61 -17.87 -15.60
C GLY A 92 39.93 -17.14 -15.48
N THR A 93 40.76 -17.55 -14.52
CA THR A 93 42.22 -17.69 -14.66
C THR A 93 42.73 -18.45 -13.44
N LEU A 94 42.95 -19.74 -13.66
CA LEU A 94 43.91 -20.67 -13.06
C LEU A 94 44.54 -20.26 -11.71
N ALA A 95 44.19 -21.04 -10.68
CA ALA A 95 45.07 -21.31 -9.57
C ALA A 95 46.24 -22.18 -10.08
N SER A 96 47.47 -21.67 -10.03
CA SER A 96 48.65 -22.54 -9.95
C SER A 96 49.00 -22.71 -8.48
N SER A 97 48.65 -23.88 -7.95
CA SER A 97 49.13 -24.42 -6.68
C SER A 97 50.65 -24.63 -6.72
N GLY A 98 51.26 -24.54 -5.54
CA GLY A 98 52.69 -24.52 -5.32
C GLY A 98 53.47 -25.78 -5.70
N GLY A 99 54.79 -25.65 -5.59
CA GLY A 99 55.76 -26.72 -5.75
C GLY A 99 57.17 -26.15 -5.66
N ASP A 100 57.70 -26.06 -4.44
CA ASP A 100 59.13 -25.97 -4.16
C ASP A 100 59.86 -27.14 -4.84
N ASP A 101 60.96 -26.88 -5.56
CA ASP A 101 62.11 -27.78 -5.52
C ASP A 101 63.42 -27.06 -5.89
N ALA A 102 64.47 -27.50 -5.22
CA ALA A 102 65.80 -26.94 -5.13
C ALA A 102 66.60 -27.01 -6.43
N SER A 103 67.52 -26.06 -6.64
CA SER A 103 68.85 -26.35 -7.22
C SER A 103 69.87 -25.23 -6.98
N LYS A 104 70.75 -25.57 -6.05
CA LYS A 104 72.16 -25.20 -5.82
C LYS A 104 72.97 -24.84 -7.09
N ALA A 105 73.65 -23.68 -7.08
CA ALA A 105 74.90 -23.38 -7.84
C ALA A 105 75.47 -22.06 -7.24
N VAL A 106 76.54 -22.03 -6.42
CA VAL A 106 77.98 -22.27 -6.68
C VAL A 106 78.53 -21.49 -7.88
N GLN A 107 79.02 -20.26 -7.59
CA GLN A 107 80.35 -19.65 -7.90
C GLN A 107 80.95 -19.72 -9.32
N PRO A 108 81.96 -18.89 -9.71
CA PRO A 108 83.10 -18.34 -8.93
C PRO A 108 82.97 -16.90 -8.44
#